data_AF-A0A1B6GQX8-F1
#
_entry.id   AF-A0A1B6GQX8-F1
#
_cell.length_a   1.000
_cell.length_b   1.000
_cell.length_c   1.000
_cell.angle_alpha   90.00
_cell.angle_beta   90.00
_cell.angle_gamma   90.00
#
_symmetry.space_group_name_H-M   'P 1'
#
loop_
_entity.id
_entity.type
_entity.pdbx_description
1 polymer ?
#
loop_
_entity_poly.entity_id
_entity_poly.type
_entity_poly.pdbx_seq_one_letter_code
_entity_poly.pdbx_strand_id
1 'polypeptide(L)'
;LVLFLVLAASPSHLRDENICGKPVCKSPLNFKYLPDLRYYYQYDAQVDTVFDVEKKNSSTLIINAVVELQFSTFCHGYLKVSEVKITENNSTNDMESANYLDSFSEHILRFYFEDGL
;
A
#
# COMPACT_ATOMS: atom_id res chain seq x y z
N LEU A 1 11.74 -18.58 54.57
CA LEU A 1 11.90 -18.88 53.13
C LEU A 1 10.95 -17.96 52.37
N VAL A 2 11.45 -16.86 51.82
CA VAL A 2 10.67 -15.95 50.95
C VAL A 2 11.60 -15.54 49.82
N LEU A 3 11.47 -16.22 48.67
CA LEU A 3 12.12 -15.80 47.43
C LEU A 3 11.30 -14.65 46.83
N PHE A 4 11.89 -13.47 46.77
CA PHE A 4 11.36 -12.38 45.95
C PHE A 4 11.72 -12.64 44.49
N LEU A 5 10.73 -13.08 43.71
CA LEU A 5 10.81 -13.09 42.26
C LEU A 5 10.64 -11.65 41.76
N VAL A 6 11.75 -11.02 41.36
CA VAL A 6 11.70 -9.76 40.61
C VAL A 6 11.28 -10.11 39.19
N LEU A 7 9.99 -9.95 38.86
CA LEU A 7 9.57 -9.90 37.47
C LEU A 7 10.17 -8.64 36.86
N ALA A 8 11.20 -8.81 36.03
CA ALA A 8 11.62 -7.77 35.10
C ALA A 8 10.46 -7.53 34.13
N ALA A 9 9.67 -6.49 34.38
CA ALA A 9 8.69 -5.98 33.44
C ALA A 9 9.44 -5.57 32.17
N SER A 10 9.08 -6.18 31.04
CA SER A 10 9.63 -5.85 29.73
C SER A 10 9.36 -4.37 29.40
N PRO A 11 10.31 -3.63 28.81
CA PRO A 11 10.13 -2.21 28.55
C PRO A 11 9.02 -1.97 27.51
N SER A 12 8.02 -1.19 27.92
CA SER A 12 7.02 -0.45 27.12
C SER A 12 6.22 -1.23 26.06
N HIS A 13 5.06 -1.71 26.50
CA HIS A 13 3.89 -2.07 25.68
C HIS A 13 3.20 -0.88 24.99
N LEU A 14 3.79 0.32 25.04
CA LEU A 14 3.21 1.51 24.43
C LEU A 14 3.73 1.60 23.00
N ARG A 15 2.95 1.02 22.09
CA ARG A 15 3.08 1.25 20.65
C ARG A 15 2.93 2.74 20.42
N ASP A 16 3.96 3.38 19.89
CA ASP A 16 3.87 4.77 19.43
C ASP A 16 2.74 4.85 18.39
N GLU A 17 1.76 5.73 18.62
CA GLU A 17 0.63 5.92 17.71
C GLU A 17 1.07 6.36 16.31
N ASN A 18 2.27 6.94 16.19
CA ASN A 18 2.85 7.34 14.91
C ASN A 18 3.62 6.21 14.20
N ILE A 19 3.76 5.04 14.83
CA ILE A 19 4.45 3.88 14.27
C ILE A 19 3.45 2.77 13.95
N CYS A 20 3.02 2.76 12.69
CA CYS A 20 2.27 1.66 12.10
C CYS A 20 3.17 0.42 11.93
N GLY A 21 2.62 -0.78 12.14
CA GLY A 21 3.36 -2.05 12.02
C GLY A 21 4.01 -2.57 13.31
N LYS A 22 4.75 -3.67 13.22
CA LYS A 22 5.55 -4.21 14.34
C LYS A 22 6.94 -3.56 14.36
N PRO A 23 7.56 -3.41 15.55
CA PRO A 23 8.90 -2.82 15.67
C PRO A 23 10.01 -3.74 15.16
N VAL A 24 9.75 -5.05 15.05
CA VAL A 24 10.74 -6.07 14.67
C VAL A 24 10.22 -6.89 13.50
N CYS A 25 11.03 -7.04 12.46
CA CYS A 25 10.75 -7.93 11.35
C CYS A 25 11.03 -9.38 11.74
N LYS A 26 10.12 -10.30 11.42
CA LYS A 26 10.42 -11.73 11.49
C LYS A 26 11.28 -12.16 10.29
N SER A 27 12.11 -13.17 10.53
CA SER A 27 12.90 -13.87 9.51
C SER A 27 12.65 -15.37 9.67
N PRO A 28 12.57 -16.16 8.58
CA PRO A 28 12.77 -15.79 7.18
C PRO A 28 11.51 -15.16 6.55
N LEU A 29 11.71 -14.35 5.50
CA LEU A 29 10.61 -13.79 4.71
C LEU A 29 10.51 -14.51 3.37
N ASN A 30 9.29 -14.87 2.99
CA ASN A 30 9.00 -15.50 1.69
C ASN A 30 9.21 -14.52 0.52
N PHE A 31 8.92 -13.24 0.74
CA PHE A 31 9.13 -12.17 -0.23
C PHE A 31 10.51 -11.53 -0.03
N LYS A 32 11.36 -11.63 -1.04
CA LYS A 32 12.77 -11.20 -1.00
C LYS A 32 12.96 -9.75 -1.42
N TYR A 33 12.12 -8.85 -0.90
CA TYR A 33 12.36 -7.43 -1.06
C TYR A 33 13.61 -7.04 -0.28
N LEU A 34 14.54 -6.39 -0.96
CA LEU A 34 15.81 -5.98 -0.40
C LEU A 34 15.72 -4.51 0.01
N PRO A 35 16.26 -4.16 1.20
CA PRO A 35 16.51 -2.78 1.55
C PRO A 35 17.35 -2.09 0.46
N ASP A 36 17.15 -0.79 0.30
CA ASP A 36 17.88 0.09 -0.64
C ASP A 36 17.65 -0.17 -2.14
N LEU A 37 16.81 -1.14 -2.50
CA LEU A 37 16.30 -1.29 -3.87
C LEU A 37 14.96 -0.60 -4.05
N ARG A 38 14.76 -0.09 -5.27
CA ARG A 38 13.47 0.43 -5.73
C ARG A 38 12.88 -0.53 -6.74
N TYR A 39 11.64 -0.91 -6.52
CA TYR A 39 10.90 -1.82 -7.37
C TYR A 39 9.82 -1.03 -8.10
N TYR A 40 9.90 -1.00 -9.42
CA TYR A 40 8.94 -0.29 -10.27
C TYR A 40 7.97 -1.29 -10.89
N TYR A 41 6.68 -1.03 -10.71
CA TYR A 41 5.60 -1.85 -11.25
C TYR A 41 4.64 -0.98 -12.05
N GLN A 42 4.15 -1.53 -13.16
CA GLN A 42 2.97 -1.00 -13.82
C GLN A 42 1.73 -1.62 -13.15
N TYR A 43 0.80 -0.77 -12.73
CA TYR A 43 -0.46 -1.16 -12.14
C TYR A 43 -1.59 -0.86 -13.11
N ASP A 44 -2.27 -1.91 -13.55
CA ASP A 44 -3.41 -1.83 -14.46
C ASP A 44 -4.61 -2.50 -13.78
N ALA A 45 -5.70 -1.76 -13.62
CA ALA A 45 -6.95 -2.26 -13.05
C ALA A 45 -8.14 -1.82 -13.90
N GLN A 46 -9.13 -2.71 -14.01
CA GLN A 46 -10.40 -2.44 -14.68
C GLN A 46 -11.54 -2.86 -13.76
N VAL A 47 -12.50 -1.95 -13.59
CA VAL A 47 -13.72 -2.17 -12.80
C VAL A 47 -14.91 -2.03 -13.73
N ASP A 48 -15.63 -3.13 -13.94
CA ASP A 48 -16.83 -3.15 -14.74
C ASP A 48 -18.07 -3.19 -13.84
N THR A 49 -18.98 -2.24 -14.03
CA THR A 49 -20.30 -2.22 -13.39
C THR A 49 -21.34 -2.51 -14.46
N VAL A 50 -22.15 -3.54 -14.24
CA VAL A 50 -23.19 -3.98 -15.18
C VAL A 50 -24.53 -3.96 -14.46
N PHE A 51 -25.48 -3.17 -14.97
CA PHE A 51 -26.80 -2.98 -14.35
C PHE A 51 -27.89 -3.88 -14.93
N ASP A 52 -27.65 -4.52 -16.08
CA ASP A 52 -28.58 -5.46 -16.71
C ASP A 52 -27.85 -6.63 -17.37
N VAL A 53 -28.56 -7.75 -17.53
CA VAL A 53 -28.01 -8.98 -18.15
C VAL A 53 -27.58 -8.74 -19.60
N GLU A 54 -28.18 -7.74 -20.26
CA GLU A 54 -27.92 -7.40 -21.66
C GLU A 54 -26.70 -6.47 -21.85
N LYS A 55 -26.04 -6.05 -20.74
CA LYS A 55 -24.93 -5.08 -20.72
C LYS A 55 -25.23 -3.77 -21.46
N LYS A 56 -26.50 -3.39 -21.58
CA LYS A 56 -26.91 -2.14 -22.24
C LYS A 56 -26.60 -0.93 -21.36
N ASN A 57 -26.70 -1.09 -20.05
CA ASN A 57 -26.28 -0.12 -19.07
C ASN A 57 -25.08 -0.68 -18.31
N SER A 58 -23.88 -0.40 -18.82
CA SER A 58 -22.62 -0.72 -18.14
C SER A 58 -21.73 0.50 -18.07
N SER A 59 -20.96 0.61 -16.98
CA SER A 59 -19.85 1.56 -16.87
C SER A 59 -18.56 0.77 -16.63
N THR A 60 -17.51 1.15 -17.35
CA THR A 60 -16.17 0.58 -17.18
C THR A 60 -15.22 1.70 -16.74
N LEU A 61 -14.59 1.50 -15.58
CA LEU A 61 -13.54 2.36 -15.05
C LEU A 61 -12.19 1.66 -15.21
N ILE A 62 -11.26 2.30 -15.91
CA ILE A 62 -9.89 1.81 -16.12
C ILE A 62 -8.93 2.71 -15.35
N ILE A 63 -8.05 2.10 -14.57
CA ILE A 63 -7.03 2.77 -13.76
C ILE A 63 -5.67 2.23 -14.21
N ASN A 64 -4.80 3.13 -14.65
CA ASN A 64 -3.41 2.83 -14.95
C ASN A 64 -2.53 3.71 -14.06
N ALA A 65 -1.48 3.14 -13.47
CA ALA A 65 -0.52 3.88 -12.66
C ALA A 65 0.84 3.21 -12.66
N VAL A 66 1.86 3.97 -12.28
CA VAL A 66 3.18 3.44 -11.91
C VAL A 66 3.27 3.39 -10.40
N VAL A 67 3.68 2.24 -9.86
CA VAL A 67 3.89 2.02 -8.44
C VAL A 67 5.37 1.79 -8.18
N GLU A 68 5.96 2.62 -7.32
CA GLU A 68 7.32 2.46 -6.80
C GLU A 68 7.23 1.91 -5.36
N LEU A 69 7.88 0.77 -5.12
CA LEU A 69 8.08 0.22 -3.78
C LEU A 69 9.53 0.40 -3.36
N GLN A 70 9.74 0.94 -2.16
CA GLN A 70 11.04 1.02 -1.50
C GLN A 70 10.96 0.46 -0.10
N PHE A 71 11.98 -0.28 0.33
CA PHE A 71 11.99 -0.92 1.65
C PHE A 71 13.11 -0.33 2.52
N SER A 72 12.77 0.09 3.73
CA SER A 72 13.77 0.54 4.74
C SER A 72 14.29 -0.61 5.59
N THR A 73 13.45 -1.63 5.76
CA THR A 73 13.78 -2.88 6.42
C THR A 73 13.09 -4.00 5.63
N PHE A 74 13.36 -5.26 5.99
CA PHE A 74 12.72 -6.39 5.32
C PHE A 74 11.19 -6.48 5.51
N CYS A 75 10.58 -5.68 6.38
CA CYS A 75 9.14 -5.69 6.65
C CYS A 75 8.49 -4.29 6.61
N HIS A 76 9.26 -3.21 6.45
CA HIS A 76 8.74 -1.85 6.35
C HIS A 76 9.00 -1.28 4.96
N GLY A 77 7.90 -1.01 4.25
CA GLY A 77 7.89 -0.49 2.89
C GLY A 77 7.27 0.89 2.79
N TYR A 78 7.61 1.55 1.69
CA TYR A 78 7.03 2.78 1.20
C TYR A 78 6.49 2.51 -0.20
N LEU A 79 5.26 2.96 -0.44
CA LEU A 79 4.58 2.89 -1.71
C LEU A 79 4.37 4.31 -2.20
N LYS A 80 4.88 4.59 -3.40
CA LYS A 80 4.64 5.83 -4.12
C LYS A 80 3.89 5.51 -5.40
N VAL A 81 2.82 6.25 -5.67
CA VAL A 81 2.06 6.17 -6.91
C VAL A 81 2.42 7.36 -7.78
N SER A 82 2.54 7.15 -9.08
CA SER A 82 2.74 8.21 -10.06
C SER A 82 2.09 7.87 -11.39
N GLU A 83 2.00 8.86 -12.28
CA GLU A 83 1.48 8.66 -13.65
C GLU A 83 0.06 8.06 -13.67
N VAL A 84 -0.78 8.42 -12.70
CA VAL A 84 -2.14 7.91 -12.57
C VAL A 84 -2.99 8.42 -13.73
N LYS A 85 -3.66 7.50 -14.43
CA LYS A 85 -4.64 7.77 -15.47
C LYS A 85 -5.90 7.01 -15.14
N ILE A 86 -7.03 7.72 -15.16
CA ILE A 86 -8.36 7.14 -14.93
C ILE A 86 -9.20 7.43 -16.17
N THR A 87 -9.76 6.38 -16.76
CA THR A 87 -10.61 6.46 -17.95
C THR A 87 -11.97 5.84 -17.65
N GLU A 88 -13.06 6.51 -18.03
CA GLU A 88 -14.41 5.96 -17.90
C GLU A 88 -15.03 5.77 -19.29
N ASN A 89 -15.53 4.57 -19.59
CA ASN A 89 -16.19 4.25 -20.87
C ASN A 89 -15.37 4.64 -22.12
N ASN A 90 -14.05 4.53 -22.03
CA ASN A 90 -13.08 4.98 -23.06
C ASN A 90 -13.07 6.49 -23.35
N SER A 91 -13.67 7.30 -22.46
CA SER A 91 -13.56 8.75 -22.46
C SER A 91 -12.65 9.22 -21.32
N THR A 92 -11.75 10.14 -21.64
CA THR A 92 -10.90 10.79 -20.65
C THR A 92 -11.64 12.01 -20.11
N ASN A 93 -12.15 11.93 -18.89
CA ASN A 93 -12.72 13.08 -18.19
C ASN A 93 -11.57 13.91 -17.57
N ASP A 94 -10.80 14.56 -18.44
CA ASP A 94 -9.49 15.13 -18.12
C ASP A 94 -9.53 16.33 -17.15
N MET A 95 -10.66 17.04 -17.04
CA MET A 95 -10.69 18.35 -16.38
C MET A 95 -11.11 18.31 -14.90
N GLU A 96 -11.92 17.34 -14.50
CA GLU A 96 -12.43 17.22 -13.11
C GLU A 96 -11.56 16.29 -12.25
N SER A 97 -10.81 15.40 -12.90
CA SER A 97 -9.97 14.39 -12.25
C SER A 97 -8.57 14.90 -11.88
N ALA A 98 -8.04 15.95 -12.52
CA ALA A 98 -6.67 16.42 -12.33
C ALA A 98 -6.31 16.71 -10.85
N ASN A 99 -7.16 17.44 -10.13
CA ASN A 99 -6.92 17.75 -8.70
C ASN A 99 -6.92 16.49 -7.81
N TYR A 100 -7.70 15.47 -8.17
CA TYR A 100 -7.76 14.21 -7.44
C TYR A 100 -6.56 13.32 -7.76
N LEU A 101 -6.11 13.33 -9.02
CA LEU A 101 -4.96 12.56 -9.48
C LEU A 101 -3.65 13.03 -8.83
N ASP A 102 -3.50 14.34 -8.62
CA ASP A 102 -2.33 14.90 -7.94
C ASP A 102 -2.21 14.38 -6.49
N SER A 103 -3.33 14.19 -5.80
CA SER A 103 -3.34 13.69 -4.41
C SER A 103 -2.68 12.32 -4.23
N PHE A 104 -2.75 11.45 -5.25
CA PHE A 104 -2.07 10.13 -5.24
C PHE A 104 -0.56 10.25 -5.31
N SER A 105 -0.06 11.29 -5.99
CA SER A 105 1.38 11.49 -6.22
C SER A 105 2.03 12.30 -5.09
N GLU A 106 1.24 13.12 -4.39
CA GLU A 106 1.69 13.96 -3.28
C GLU A 106 2.11 13.16 -2.03
N HIS A 107 1.46 12.02 -1.78
CA HIS A 107 1.63 11.28 -0.53
C HIS A 107 2.30 9.92 -0.73
N ILE A 108 3.37 9.67 0.04
CA ILE A 108 3.99 8.34 0.14
C ILE A 108 3.27 7.55 1.22
N LEU A 109 2.78 6.36 0.88
CA LEU A 109 2.13 5.47 1.83
C LEU A 109 3.17 4.58 2.49
N ARG A 110 3.25 4.65 3.82
CA ARG A 110 4.08 3.72 4.61
C ARG A 110 3.25 2.49 4.97
N PHE A 111 3.81 1.30 4.75
CA PHE A 111 3.17 0.04 5.09
C PHE A 111 4.12 -0.92 5.80
N TYR A 112 3.53 -1.84 6.55
CA TYR A 112 4.21 -2.99 7.13
C TYR A 112 3.75 -4.23 6.36
N PHE A 113 4.66 -5.14 6.05
CA PHE A 113 4.32 -6.43 5.46
C PHE A 113 5.06 -7.58 6.15
N GLU A 114 4.42 -8.72 6.30
CA GLU A 114 5.00 -9.96 6.84
C GLU A 114 4.53 -11.12 5.96
N ASP A 115 5.44 -11.72 5.18
CA ASP A 115 5.14 -12.86 4.31
C ASP A 115 3.97 -12.65 3.32
N GLY A 116 3.80 -11.40 2.85
CA GLY A 116 2.79 -11.03 1.87
C GLY A 116 1.46 -10.57 2.47
N LEU A 117 1.39 -10.39 3.79
CA LEU A 117 0.27 -9.80 4.53
C LEU A 117 0.60 -8.42 5.09
#